data_AF-A0A7S2LSK3-F1
#
_entry.id   AF-A0A7S2LSK3-F1
#
_cell.length_a   1.000
_cell.length_b   1.000
_cell.length_c   1.000
_cell.angle_alpha   90.00
_cell.angle_beta   90.00
_cell.angle_gamma   90.00
#
_symmetry.space_group_name_H-M   'P 1'
#
loop_
_entity.id
_entity.type
_entity.pdbx_description
1 polymer ?
#
loop_
_entity_poly.entity_id
_entity_poly.type
_entity_poly.pdbx_seq_one_letter_code
_entity_poly.pdbx_strand_id
1 'polypeptide(L)'
;LNFVLNSPSDCSAFIRRLQRACDEITPWNQALDVTLPNLNSSHILLPEKCHVDGKLNASTLQLARGSTLLIHDQVISNDKLTEEARRTIAALQSIASKQTLSYRFGPYFECNLDADYRTIVVSAHDDVSSLVECTLSMKLQHHDHSNTHTNTNTYSTIFPVEVAHKIRYYLAKCRRRGWTSKAAQQQQQQQ
;
A
#
# COMPACT_ATOMS: atom_id res chain seq x y z
N LEU A 1 0.17 1.45 -7.12
CA LEU A 1 -0.15 2.72 -7.82
C LEU A 1 0.39 3.84 -6.95
N ASN A 2 1.15 4.80 -7.48
CA ASN A 2 1.68 5.93 -6.72
C ASN A 2 1.03 7.24 -7.19
N PHE A 3 0.57 8.05 -6.24
CA PHE A 3 0.16 9.44 -6.46
C PHE A 3 1.24 10.37 -5.90
N VAL A 4 1.85 11.16 -6.77
CA VAL A 4 2.89 12.12 -6.39
C VAL A 4 2.27 13.50 -6.23
N LEU A 5 2.38 14.11 -5.06
CA LEU A 5 1.92 15.47 -4.78
C LEU A 5 3.12 16.38 -4.50
N ASN A 6 2.86 17.69 -4.52
CA ASN A 6 3.90 18.71 -4.39
C ASN A 6 4.33 18.98 -2.94
N SER A 7 3.52 18.59 -1.95
CA SER A 7 3.83 18.85 -0.54
C SER A 7 3.36 17.72 0.40
N PRO A 8 4.04 17.50 1.55
CA PRO A 8 3.62 16.51 2.54
C PRO A 8 2.24 16.79 3.17
N SER A 9 1.88 18.07 3.32
CA SER A 9 0.54 18.47 3.79
C SER A 9 -0.55 18.07 2.80
N ASP A 10 -0.29 18.19 1.50
CA ASP A 10 -1.22 17.77 0.46
C ASP A 10 -1.37 16.25 0.45
N CYS A 11 -0.25 15.50 0.62
CA CYS A 11 -0.30 14.04 0.76
C CYS A 11 -1.21 13.62 1.91
N SER A 12 -1.03 14.22 3.09
CA SER A 12 -1.82 13.91 4.28
C SER A 12 -3.31 14.22 4.07
N ALA A 13 -3.62 15.37 3.45
CA ALA A 13 -4.99 15.75 3.13
C ALA A 13 -5.61 14.82 2.07
N PHE A 14 -4.83 14.44 1.05
CA PHE A 14 -5.26 13.55 -0.02
C PHE A 14 -5.52 12.14 0.49
N ILE A 15 -4.62 11.56 1.28
CA ILE A 15 -4.79 10.24 1.88
C ILE A 15 -6.04 10.19 2.75
N ARG A 16 -6.26 11.21 3.59
CA ARG A 16 -7.48 11.27 4.42
C ARG A 16 -8.76 11.32 3.58
N ARG A 17 -8.76 12.04 2.46
CA ARG A 17 -9.90 12.07 1.53
C ARG A 17 -10.07 10.74 0.80
N LEU A 18 -8.98 10.16 0.33
CA LEU A 18 -8.96 8.87 -0.35
C LEU A 18 -9.44 7.75 0.57
N GLN A 19 -9.01 7.74 1.82
CA GLN A 19 -9.44 6.79 2.83
C GLN A 19 -10.95 6.86 3.05
N ARG A 20 -11.51 8.06 3.25
CA ARG A 20 -12.97 8.23 3.35
C ARG A 20 -13.71 7.72 2.11
N ALA A 21 -13.19 8.01 0.91
CA ALA A 21 -13.78 7.49 -0.32
C ALA A 21 -13.66 5.95 -0.40
N CYS A 22 -12.56 5.37 0.08
CA CYS A 22 -12.39 3.93 0.16
C CYS A 22 -13.30 3.29 1.21
N ASP A 23 -13.58 3.95 2.33
CA ASP A 23 -14.51 3.48 3.36
C ASP A 23 -15.93 3.30 2.81
N GLU A 24 -16.33 4.14 1.85
CA GLU A 24 -17.66 4.07 1.22
C GLU A 24 -17.77 2.96 0.16
N ILE A 25 -16.65 2.53 -0.43
CA ILE A 25 -16.64 1.66 -1.63
C ILE A 25 -16.06 0.28 -1.33
N THR A 26 -15.15 0.19 -0.39
CA THR A 26 -14.42 -1.04 -0.07
C THR A 26 -14.77 -1.51 1.34
N PRO A 27 -14.95 -2.81 1.55
CA PRO A 27 -15.38 -3.32 2.85
C PRO A 27 -14.30 -3.14 3.93
N TRP A 28 -13.02 -3.11 3.52
CA TRP A 28 -11.87 -2.98 4.42
C TRP A 28 -10.77 -2.16 3.74
N ASN A 29 -10.26 -1.15 4.44
CA ASN A 29 -9.08 -0.41 4.05
C ASN A 29 -8.22 -0.07 5.27
N GLN A 30 -6.92 0.05 5.04
CA GLN A 30 -5.95 0.38 6.07
C GLN A 30 -5.02 1.46 5.52
N ALA A 31 -4.86 2.54 6.26
CA ALA A 31 -3.82 3.55 5.99
C ALA A 31 -2.59 3.27 6.85
N LEU A 32 -1.41 3.42 6.25
CA LEU A 32 -0.12 3.24 6.90
C LEU A 32 0.76 4.45 6.64
N ASP A 33 1.14 5.13 7.71
CA ASP A 33 2.14 6.19 7.66
C ASP A 33 3.54 5.60 7.75
N VAL A 34 4.27 5.61 6.63
CA VAL A 34 5.65 5.12 6.54
C VAL A 34 6.57 6.24 7.00
N THR A 35 6.64 6.40 8.32
CA THR A 35 7.55 7.34 8.99
C THR A 35 8.64 6.58 9.71
N LEU A 36 9.79 7.21 9.92
CA LEU A 36 10.90 6.58 10.63
C LEU A 36 10.51 6.08 12.04
N PRO A 37 9.75 6.83 12.86
CA PRO A 37 9.27 6.32 14.15
C PRO A 37 8.40 5.09 14.00
N ASN A 38 7.47 5.07 13.02
CA ASN A 38 6.57 3.94 12.84
C ASN A 38 7.30 2.69 12.33
N LEU A 39 8.25 2.86 11.40
CA LEU A 39 9.04 1.75 10.86
C LEU A 39 10.02 1.16 11.89
N ASN A 40 10.62 2.00 12.73
CA ASN A 40 11.49 1.55 13.81
C ASN A 40 10.70 1.08 15.04
N SER A 41 9.40 1.37 15.12
CA SER A 41 8.53 0.83 16.15
C SER A 41 8.08 -0.59 15.81
N SER A 42 7.89 -1.40 16.85
CA SER A 42 7.30 -2.73 16.77
C SER A 42 5.80 -2.74 16.38
N HIS A 43 5.21 -1.63 15.95
CA HIS A 43 3.79 -1.58 15.59
C HIS A 43 3.50 -1.94 14.13
N ILE A 44 4.47 -1.76 13.22
CA ILE A 44 4.43 -2.30 11.85
C ILE A 44 5.23 -3.61 11.80
N LEU A 45 5.09 -4.46 12.82
CA LEU A 45 5.79 -5.75 12.85
C LEU A 45 5.30 -6.63 11.73
N LEU A 46 6.20 -7.41 11.15
CA LEU A 46 5.81 -8.56 10.35
C LEU A 46 5.20 -9.64 11.24
N PRO A 47 4.30 -10.48 10.71
CA PRO A 47 3.75 -11.60 11.47
C PRO A 47 4.89 -12.47 12.00
N GLU A 48 5.00 -12.58 13.32
CA GLU A 48 6.08 -13.32 13.95
C GLU A 48 5.58 -14.17 15.11
N LYS A 49 5.99 -15.44 15.15
CA LYS A 49 5.76 -16.30 16.29
C LYS A 49 6.72 -15.92 17.43
N CYS A 50 6.17 -15.43 18.53
CA CYS A 50 6.90 -15.23 19.76
C CYS A 50 7.24 -16.59 20.38
N HIS A 51 8.51 -16.76 20.73
CA HIS A 51 9.01 -18.01 21.33
C HIS A 51 8.63 -18.19 22.78
N VAL A 52 8.48 -17.08 23.49
CA VAL A 52 8.26 -17.09 24.94
C VAL A 52 6.85 -17.58 25.26
N ASP A 53 5.86 -17.19 24.48
CA ASP A 53 4.46 -17.55 24.68
C ASP A 53 3.93 -18.54 23.62
N GLY A 54 4.73 -18.85 22.60
CA GLY A 54 4.36 -19.74 21.49
C GLY A 54 3.29 -19.17 20.55
N LYS A 55 2.95 -17.87 20.66
CA LYS A 55 1.85 -17.25 19.91
C LYS A 55 2.34 -16.53 18.66
N LEU A 56 1.50 -16.48 17.64
CA LEU A 56 1.74 -15.63 16.48
C LEU A 56 1.29 -14.21 16.79
N ASN A 57 2.23 -13.27 16.80
CA ASN A 57 1.93 -11.85 16.94
C ASN A 57 1.34 -11.34 15.63
N ALA A 58 0.13 -10.78 15.74
CA ALA A 58 -0.54 -10.24 14.58
C ALA A 58 0.12 -8.94 14.10
N SER A 59 0.14 -8.76 12.79
CA SER A 59 0.67 -7.58 12.11
C SER A 59 -0.46 -6.75 11.55
N THR A 60 -0.28 -5.42 11.51
CA THR A 60 -1.14 -4.49 10.77
C THR A 60 -1.18 -4.76 9.26
N LEU A 61 -0.22 -5.55 8.74
CA LEU A 61 -0.16 -5.99 7.35
C LEU A 61 -0.96 -7.28 7.08
N GLN A 62 -1.51 -7.94 8.10
CA GLN A 62 -2.40 -9.10 7.94
C GLN A 62 -3.83 -8.66 7.65
N LEU A 63 -4.02 -8.06 6.48
CA LEU A 63 -5.32 -7.56 6.05
C LEU A 63 -6.17 -8.67 5.45
N ALA A 64 -7.48 -8.49 5.50
CA ALA A 64 -8.40 -9.38 4.82
C ALA A 64 -8.17 -9.33 3.30
N ARG A 65 -8.45 -10.44 2.62
CA ARG A 65 -8.36 -10.51 1.17
C ARG A 65 -9.28 -9.49 0.50
N GLY A 66 -8.76 -8.80 -0.51
CA GLY A 66 -9.45 -7.74 -1.25
C GLY A 66 -9.43 -6.37 -0.57
N SER A 67 -8.76 -6.25 0.58
CA SER A 67 -8.58 -4.97 1.27
C SER A 67 -7.74 -4.00 0.44
N THR A 68 -7.90 -2.70 0.74
CA THR A 68 -7.05 -1.65 0.17
C THR A 68 -6.05 -1.17 1.22
N LEU A 69 -4.76 -1.25 0.90
CA LEU A 69 -3.67 -0.69 1.70
C LEU A 69 -3.27 0.66 1.10
N LEU A 70 -3.48 1.73 1.86
CA LEU A 70 -3.03 3.09 1.56
C LEU A 70 -1.71 3.34 2.28
N ILE A 71 -0.67 3.70 1.54
CA ILE A 71 0.67 3.93 2.06
C ILE A 71 0.99 5.41 1.88
N HIS A 72 1.20 6.11 2.99
CA HIS A 72 1.77 7.44 2.99
C HIS A 72 3.29 7.32 3.00
N ASP A 73 3.89 7.58 1.85
CA ASP A 73 5.32 7.52 1.69
C ASP A 73 5.95 8.89 1.98
N GLN A 74 6.77 8.93 3.02
CA GLN A 74 7.57 10.10 3.38
C GLN A 74 9.04 9.80 3.12
N VAL A 75 9.80 10.83 2.69
CA VAL A 75 11.25 10.67 2.55
C VAL A 75 11.86 10.31 3.89
N ILE A 76 12.46 9.12 3.92
CA ILE A 76 13.23 8.63 5.05
C ILE A 76 14.67 8.50 4.61
N SER A 77 15.59 9.03 5.42
CA SER A 77 17.02 8.86 5.20
C SER A 77 17.43 7.44 5.59
N ASN A 78 18.05 6.70 4.66
CA ASN A 78 18.40 5.28 4.81
C ASN A 78 19.39 4.98 5.96
N ASP A 79 20.13 5.99 6.41
CA ASP A 79 21.12 5.93 7.48
C ASP A 79 20.50 5.73 8.87
N LYS A 80 19.18 5.92 9.01
CA LYS A 80 18.47 5.80 10.30
C LYS A 80 17.56 4.57 10.41
N LEU A 81 17.50 3.75 9.37
CA LEU A 81 16.65 2.55 9.34
C LEU A 81 17.30 1.41 10.13
N THR A 82 16.56 0.87 11.09
CA THR A 82 16.88 -0.41 11.76
C THR A 82 16.74 -1.59 10.79
N GLU A 83 17.26 -2.76 11.18
CA GLU A 83 17.07 -3.99 10.39
C GLU A 83 15.58 -4.37 10.29
N GLU A 84 14.84 -4.17 11.37
CA GLU A 84 13.39 -4.35 11.41
C GLU A 84 12.68 -3.42 10.40
N ALA A 85 13.05 -2.14 10.38
CA ALA A 85 12.50 -1.19 9.42
C ALA A 85 12.78 -1.58 7.97
N ARG A 86 14.00 -2.07 7.67
CA ARG A 86 14.35 -2.57 6.32
C ARG A 86 13.50 -3.79 5.93
N ARG A 87 13.26 -4.70 6.86
CA ARG A 87 12.38 -5.87 6.63
C ARG A 87 10.95 -5.45 6.38
N THR A 88 10.44 -4.48 7.13
CA THR A 88 9.09 -3.94 6.91
C THR A 88 8.96 -3.30 5.54
N ILE A 89 9.94 -2.50 5.10
CA ILE A 89 9.96 -1.93 3.74
C ILE A 89 9.98 -3.05 2.69
N ALA A 90 10.83 -4.05 2.85
CA ALA A 90 10.90 -5.20 1.94
C ALA A 90 9.56 -5.96 1.86
N ALA A 91 8.84 -6.09 2.98
CA ALA A 91 7.52 -6.70 3.00
C ALA A 91 6.45 -5.84 2.32
N LEU A 92 6.45 -4.51 2.53
CA LEU A 92 5.57 -3.59 1.79
C LEU A 92 5.81 -3.69 0.29
N GLN A 93 7.07 -3.79 -0.12
CA GLN A 93 7.47 -3.98 -1.51
C GLN A 93 7.02 -5.35 -2.05
N SER A 94 7.14 -6.42 -1.26
CA SER A 94 6.64 -7.76 -1.61
C SER A 94 5.11 -7.77 -1.75
N ILE A 95 4.38 -7.13 -0.86
CA ILE A 95 2.93 -6.95 -0.95
C ILE A 95 2.58 -6.23 -2.26
N ALA A 96 3.21 -5.07 -2.53
CA ALA A 96 2.90 -4.25 -3.69
C ALA A 96 3.22 -4.95 -5.03
N SER A 97 4.34 -5.66 -5.11
CA SER A 97 4.84 -6.27 -6.35
C SER A 97 4.35 -7.71 -6.54
N LYS A 98 4.54 -8.55 -5.52
CA LYS A 98 4.35 -10.01 -5.53
C LYS A 98 3.04 -10.47 -4.88
N GLN A 99 2.36 -9.60 -4.13
CA GLN A 99 1.13 -9.97 -3.40
C GLN A 99 1.40 -11.12 -2.41
N THR A 100 2.51 -11.02 -1.69
CA THR A 100 2.89 -11.97 -0.63
C THR A 100 3.37 -11.23 0.61
N LEU A 101 3.09 -11.79 1.77
CA LEU A 101 3.54 -11.33 3.08
C LEU A 101 4.36 -12.45 3.74
N SER A 102 5.56 -12.12 4.19
CA SER A 102 6.41 -13.07 4.91
C SER A 102 5.99 -13.21 6.37
N TYR A 103 5.97 -14.46 6.85
CA TYR A 103 5.69 -14.85 8.21
C TYR A 103 6.92 -15.52 8.80
N ARG A 104 7.35 -15.07 9.97
CA ARG A 104 8.50 -15.63 10.66
C ARG A 104 8.06 -16.50 11.83
N PHE A 105 8.37 -17.79 11.80
CA PHE A 105 8.14 -18.71 12.91
C PHE A 105 9.46 -19.00 13.61
N GLY A 106 10.02 -17.94 14.19
CA GLY A 106 11.28 -17.99 14.91
C GLY A 106 12.55 -17.90 14.06
N PRO A 107 13.72 -18.27 14.60
CA PRO A 107 15.00 -18.00 13.95
C PRO A 107 15.26 -18.85 12.69
N TYR A 108 14.53 -19.95 12.50
CA TYR A 108 14.87 -20.94 11.47
C TYR A 108 13.79 -21.18 10.43
N PHE A 109 12.61 -20.58 10.58
CA PHE A 109 11.51 -20.83 9.65
C PHE A 109 10.85 -19.51 9.26
N GLU A 110 10.79 -19.30 7.95
CA GLU A 110 10.11 -18.17 7.32
C GLU A 110 9.31 -18.72 6.14
N CYS A 111 8.06 -18.30 5.99
CA CYS A 111 7.25 -18.67 4.85
C CYS A 111 6.50 -17.46 4.29
N ASN A 112 6.32 -17.43 2.97
CA ASN A 112 5.56 -16.39 2.30
C ASN A 112 4.12 -16.87 2.12
N LEU A 113 3.17 -16.11 2.64
CA LEU A 113 1.75 -16.34 2.44
C LEU A 113 1.19 -15.35 1.42
N ASP A 114 0.16 -15.76 0.69
CA ASP A 114 -0.52 -14.91 -0.27
C ASP A 114 -1.21 -13.72 0.42
N ALA A 115 -0.98 -12.53 -0.11
CA ALA A 115 -1.52 -11.25 0.34
C ALA A 115 -2.23 -10.57 -0.84
N ASP A 116 -3.55 -10.77 -0.96
CA ASP A 116 -4.38 -10.17 -2.02
C ASP A 116 -4.88 -8.79 -1.58
N TYR A 117 -3.98 -7.79 -1.63
CA TYR A 117 -4.25 -6.41 -1.22
C TYR A 117 -4.09 -5.46 -2.40
N ARG A 118 -4.93 -4.43 -2.49
CA ARG A 118 -4.73 -3.33 -3.43
C ARG A 118 -3.85 -2.27 -2.78
N THR A 119 -2.67 -2.02 -3.33
CA THR A 119 -1.73 -1.05 -2.75
C THR A 119 -1.76 0.28 -3.50
N ILE A 120 -2.10 1.34 -2.79
CA ILE A 120 -2.02 2.72 -3.26
C ILE A 120 -1.00 3.45 -2.40
N VAL A 121 0.02 4.01 -3.05
CA VAL A 121 1.07 4.81 -2.46
C VAL A 121 0.77 6.27 -2.76
N VAL A 122 1.07 7.14 -1.80
CA VAL A 122 0.99 8.59 -1.95
C VAL A 122 2.29 9.18 -1.43
N SER A 123 3.03 9.87 -2.30
CA SER A 123 4.35 10.44 -2.00
C SER A 123 4.40 11.95 -2.28
N ALA A 124 5.20 12.67 -1.51
CA ALA A 124 5.41 14.12 -1.70
C ALA A 124 6.62 14.47 -2.59
N HIS A 125 7.24 13.46 -3.21
CA HIS A 125 8.54 13.58 -3.87
C HIS A 125 8.48 12.98 -5.27
N ASP A 126 9.20 13.60 -6.22
CA ASP A 126 9.33 13.09 -7.58
C ASP A 126 9.95 11.68 -7.59
N ASP A 127 9.60 10.88 -8.60
CA ASP A 127 9.67 9.41 -8.76
C ASP A 127 10.93 8.65 -8.28
N VAL A 128 12.01 9.33 -7.89
CA VAL A 128 13.34 8.74 -7.67
C VAL A 128 13.50 8.10 -6.29
N SER A 129 12.60 8.34 -5.32
CA SER A 129 12.79 7.88 -3.92
C SER A 129 11.56 7.25 -3.26
N SER A 130 10.61 6.71 -4.02
CA SER A 130 9.48 5.97 -3.42
C SER A 130 10.01 4.72 -2.70
N LEU A 131 9.73 4.59 -1.40
CA LEU A 131 10.13 3.43 -0.59
C LEU A 131 9.51 2.13 -1.10
N VAL A 132 8.35 2.23 -1.74
CA VAL A 132 7.62 1.10 -2.32
C VAL A 132 7.57 1.27 -3.83
N GLU A 133 8.15 0.30 -4.55
CA GLU A 133 8.10 0.27 -6.01
C GLU A 133 6.66 0.18 -6.51
N CYS A 134 6.30 1.11 -7.39
CA CYS A 134 4.98 1.18 -7.99
C CYS A 134 5.04 0.97 -9.50
N THR A 135 4.11 0.17 -10.03
CA THR A 135 3.99 -0.07 -11.48
C THR A 135 3.50 1.16 -12.25
N LEU A 136 2.91 2.13 -11.56
CA LEU A 136 2.33 3.33 -12.15
C LEU A 136 2.46 4.46 -11.15
N SER A 137 3.09 5.56 -11.56
CA SER A 137 3.19 6.82 -10.81
C SER A 137 2.46 7.94 -11.55
N MET A 138 1.79 8.81 -10.82
CA MET A 138 0.99 9.89 -11.38
C MET A 138 1.15 11.16 -10.55
N LYS A 139 1.65 12.23 -11.16
CA LYS A 139 1.77 13.53 -10.51
C LYS A 139 0.39 14.21 -10.48
N LEU A 140 -0.09 14.51 -9.28
CA LEU A 140 -1.31 15.26 -9.06
C LEU A 140 -0.95 16.73 -8.86
N GLN A 141 -1.49 17.59 -9.72
CA GLN A 141 -1.41 19.03 -9.55
C GLN A 141 -2.70 19.51 -8.89
N HIS A 142 -2.56 20.29 -7.81
CA HIS A 142 -3.71 21.00 -7.26
C HIS A 142 -4.11 22.09 -8.26
N HIS A 143 -5.32 22.00 -8.79
CA HIS A 143 -5.88 23.07 -9.61
C HIS A 143 -6.72 23.94 -8.69
N ASP A 144 -6.15 25.05 -8.22
CA ASP A 144 -6.92 26.08 -7.54
C ASP A 144 -7.89 26.69 -8.56
N HIS A 145 -9.17 26.37 -8.42
CA HIS A 145 -10.22 27.10 -9.12
C HIS A 145 -10.44 28.48 -8.47
N SER A 146 -9.42 29.34 -8.51
CA SER A 146 -9.58 30.78 -8.26
C SER A 146 -10.01 31.46 -9.56
N ASN A 147 -11.29 31.27 -9.90
CA ASN A 147 -12.15 32.16 -10.71
C ASN A 147 -13.16 31.34 -11.51
N THR A 148 -14.35 31.15 -10.95
CA THR A 148 -15.62 31.45 -11.62
C THR A 148 -16.76 31.18 -10.64
N HIS A 149 -17.61 32.20 -10.43
CA HIS A 149 -18.89 32.06 -9.75
C HIS A 149 -19.80 31.11 -10.53
N THR A 150 -19.83 29.83 -10.17
CA THR A 150 -21.01 28.98 -10.35
C THR A 150 -21.15 28.04 -9.16
N ASN A 151 -22.32 28.15 -8.54
CA ASN A 151 -22.72 27.48 -7.32
C ASN A 151 -23.07 26.01 -7.63
N THR A 152 -22.06 25.14 -7.75
CA THR A 152 -22.24 23.68 -7.68
C THR A 152 -21.01 23.05 -7.04
N ASN A 153 -21.18 22.51 -5.83
CA ASN A 153 -20.17 21.77 -5.06
C ASN A 153 -19.81 20.42 -5.74
N THR A 154 -19.17 20.49 -6.90
CA THR A 154 -18.70 19.31 -7.61
C THR A 154 -17.24 19.53 -7.96
N TYR A 155 -16.33 19.05 -7.11
CA TYR A 155 -14.90 19.00 -7.39
C TYR A 155 -14.66 17.97 -8.51
N SER A 156 -14.85 18.34 -9.78
CA SER A 156 -14.53 17.46 -10.91
C SER A 156 -13.05 17.56 -11.25
N THR A 157 -12.21 16.81 -10.54
CA THR A 157 -10.86 16.53 -11.06
C THR A 157 -11.02 15.57 -12.24
N ILE A 158 -11.15 16.11 -13.46
CA ILE A 158 -11.20 15.31 -14.68
C ILE A 158 -9.80 14.74 -14.91
N PHE A 159 -9.63 13.44 -14.66
CA PHE A 159 -8.40 12.75 -15.03
C PHE A 159 -8.31 12.69 -16.57
N PRO A 160 -7.13 12.92 -17.16
CA PRO A 160 -6.89 12.59 -18.56
C PRO A 160 -7.31 11.14 -18.85
N VAL A 161 -7.89 10.88 -20.02
CA VAL A 161 -8.44 9.57 -20.38
C VAL A 161 -7.37 8.48 -20.28
N GLU A 162 -6.13 8.82 -20.61
CA GLU A 162 -4.96 7.94 -20.53
C GLU A 162 -4.68 7.53 -19.08
N VAL A 163 -4.81 8.46 -18.15
CA VAL A 163 -4.64 8.22 -16.70
C VAL A 163 -5.75 7.31 -16.19
N ALA A 164 -7.00 7.60 -16.55
CA ALA A 164 -8.15 6.77 -16.19
C ALA A 164 -8.00 5.33 -16.74
N HIS A 165 -7.50 5.19 -17.97
CA HIS A 165 -7.24 3.88 -18.57
C HIS A 165 -6.17 3.10 -17.80
N LYS A 166 -5.05 3.75 -17.44
CA LYS A 166 -3.97 3.13 -16.65
C LYS A 166 -4.45 2.68 -15.26
N ILE A 167 -5.28 3.49 -14.59
CA ILE A 167 -5.90 3.13 -13.31
C ILE A 167 -6.82 1.89 -13.49
N ARG A 168 -7.70 1.90 -14.49
CA ARG A 168 -8.58 0.75 -14.78
C ARG A 168 -7.79 -0.52 -15.07
N TYR A 169 -6.72 -0.41 -15.87
CA TYR A 169 -5.82 -1.53 -16.15
C TYR A 169 -5.17 -2.08 -14.89
N TYR A 170 -4.65 -1.20 -14.01
CA TYR A 170 -4.09 -1.61 -12.72
C TYR A 170 -5.11 -2.36 -11.86
N LEU A 171 -6.31 -1.80 -11.69
CA LEU A 171 -7.39 -2.43 -10.91
C LEU A 171 -7.82 -3.79 -11.50
N ALA A 172 -7.90 -3.91 -12.82
CA ALA A 172 -8.20 -5.16 -13.51
C ALA A 172 -7.11 -6.22 -13.30
N LYS A 173 -5.82 -5.81 -13.32
CA LYS A 173 -4.68 -6.68 -13.03
C LYS A 173 -4.71 -7.20 -11.60
N CYS A 174 -5.02 -6.35 -10.62
CA CYS A 174 -5.18 -6.74 -9.22
C CYS A 174 -6.32 -7.76 -9.05
N ARG A 175 -7.43 -7.62 -9.78
CA ARG A 175 -8.60 -8.51 -9.66
C ARG A 175 -8.33 -9.98 -10.03
N ARG A 176 -7.31 -10.27 -10.85
CA ARG A 176 -7.03 -11.63 -11.35
C ARG A 176 -5.97 -12.40 -10.56
N ARG A 177 -5.14 -11.73 -9.75
CA ARG A 177 -3.99 -12.36 -9.07
C ARG A 177 -4.39 -13.35 -7.98
N GLY A 178 -5.46 -13.06 -7.25
CA GLY A 178 -5.96 -13.99 -6.25
C GLY A 178 -6.60 -15.28 -6.83
N TRP A 179 -6.85 -15.35 -8.14
CA TRP A 179 -7.48 -16.53 -8.76
C TRP A 179 -6.46 -17.55 -9.25
N THR A 180 -5.28 -17.09 -9.70
CA THR A 180 -4.19 -17.95 -10.15
C THR A 180 -3.53 -18.72 -9.01
N SER A 181 -3.51 -18.18 -7.78
CA SER A 181 -2.95 -18.90 -6.62
C SER A 181 -3.80 -20.12 -6.23
N LYS A 182 -5.13 -20.05 -6.37
CA LYS A 182 -6.03 -21.20 -6.17
C LYS A 182 -5.81 -22.32 -7.21
N ALA A 183 -5.57 -21.96 -8.46
CA ALA A 183 -5.30 -22.94 -9.53
C ALA A 183 -3.95 -23.65 -9.33
N ALA A 184 -2.92 -22.92 -8.87
CA ALA A 184 -1.62 -23.50 -8.55
C ALA A 184 -1.65 -24.41 -7.30
N GLN A 185 -2.41 -24.02 -6.26
CA GLN A 185 -2.59 -24.83 -5.05
C GLN A 185 -3.41 -26.12 -5.31
N GLN A 186 -4.38 -26.09 -6.23
CA GLN A 186 -5.13 -27.30 -6.62
C GLN A 186 -4.29 -28.31 -7.42
N GLN A 187 -3.28 -27.87 -8.16
CA GLN A 187 -2.37 -28.78 -8.87
C GLN A 187 -1.34 -29.45 -7.94
N GLN A 188 -0.92 -28.78 -6.86
CA GLN A 188 -0.01 -29.37 -5.86
C GLN A 188 -0.70 -30.35 -4.89
N GLN A 189 -2.02 -30.31 -4.74
CA GLN A 189 -2.77 -31.30 -3.96
C GLN A 189 -3.19 -32.54 -4.75
N GLN A 190 -2.88 -32.60 -6.05
CA GLN A 190 -3.17 -33.73 -6.94
C GLN A 190 -1.90 -34.51 -7.35
N GLN A 191 -0.76 -34.22 -6.74
CA GLN A 191 0.49 -34.97 -6.85
C GLN A 191 0.90 -35.50 -5.48
#